data_AF-A0A3P6E418-F1
#
_entry.id   AF-A0A3P6E418-F1
#
_cell.length_a   1.000
_cell.length_b   1.000
_cell.length_c   1.000
_cell.angle_alpha   90.00
_cell.angle_beta   90.00
_cell.angle_gamma   90.00
#
_symmetry.space_group_name_H-M   'P 1'
#
loop_
_entity.id
_entity.type
_entity.pdbx_description
1 polymer ?
#
loop_
_entity_poly.entity_id
_entity_poly.type
_entity_poly.pdbx_seq_one_letter_code
_entity_poly.pdbx_strand_id
1 'polypeptide(L)'
;MRMIKFNYQTHLDVLRRLRFKHLLLSSDDVLKAIDSGKSEGGPNGRHWILDPIGGTRGFIRGEQYAIGLALLVEGKVVLAVMACPKLPLASTAVTNNTHKSSPEKMGCLFFGSVGSGTYVQSLNVVDSSPVKSYHTPVPIHNTIAKKLGIKESPIKINSQTKYAALSRGDGEVYLRFTRKPRPESIWNHAAGSILVSEAGGKVTDAEGNPLDFSKGKYLDYKRGIVVTTQKLIAKAFESGKRIH
;
A
#
# COMPACT_ATOMS: atom_id res chain seq x y z
N MET A 1 -2.82 10.81 22.12
CA MET A 1 -2.52 10.28 20.77
C MET A 1 -3.78 9.62 20.22
N ARG A 2 -4.22 9.92 18.98
CA ARG A 2 -5.50 9.43 18.43
C ARG A 2 -5.23 8.42 17.30
N MET A 3 -6.00 7.33 17.22
CA MET A 3 -5.89 6.35 16.12
C MET A 3 -7.20 6.25 15.35
N ILE A 4 -7.11 6.25 14.02
CA ILE A 4 -8.21 6.11 13.07
C ILE A 4 -8.36 4.61 12.78
N LYS A 5 -9.49 4.04 13.21
CA LYS A 5 -9.79 2.61 13.10
C LYS A 5 -10.88 2.33 12.05
N PHE A 6 -10.75 1.16 11.41
CA PHE A 6 -11.73 0.51 10.58
C PHE A 6 -13.02 0.12 11.33
N ASN A 7 -14.14 0.06 10.60
CA ASN A 7 -15.42 -0.46 11.08
C ASN A 7 -15.79 -1.76 10.34
N TYR A 8 -15.43 -2.95 10.85
CA TYR A 8 -16.05 -4.26 10.52
C TYR A 8 -15.61 -5.37 11.51
N GLN A 9 -16.57 -6.21 11.91
CA GLN A 9 -16.48 -7.28 12.92
C GLN A 9 -15.44 -8.39 12.63
N THR A 10 -15.02 -8.58 11.37
CA THR A 10 -14.26 -9.76 10.90
C THR A 10 -12.74 -9.70 11.11
N HIS A 11 -12.19 -8.59 11.60
CA HIS A 11 -10.75 -8.32 11.62
C HIS A 11 -10.05 -8.64 12.95
N LEU A 12 -10.78 -8.67 14.07
CA LEU A 12 -10.21 -9.01 15.39
C LEU A 12 -9.69 -10.45 15.44
N ASP A 13 -10.36 -11.37 14.74
CA ASP A 13 -9.95 -12.78 14.71
C ASP A 13 -8.65 -13.02 13.94
N VAL A 14 -8.32 -12.14 13.00
CA VAL A 14 -7.05 -12.22 12.26
C VAL A 14 -5.91 -11.59 13.06
N LEU A 15 -6.16 -10.48 13.77
CA LEU A 15 -5.16 -9.88 14.66
C LEU A 15 -4.78 -10.80 15.82
N ARG A 16 -5.74 -11.57 16.36
CA ARG A 16 -5.49 -12.62 17.37
C ARG A 16 -4.54 -13.74 16.87
N ARG A 17 -4.43 -13.95 15.55
CA ARG A 17 -3.54 -14.96 14.97
C ARG A 17 -2.09 -14.50 14.80
N LEU A 18 -1.82 -13.19 14.92
CA LEU A 18 -0.46 -12.65 14.85
C LEU A 18 0.22 -12.77 16.22
N ARG A 19 1.17 -13.70 16.36
CA ARG A 19 2.01 -13.81 17.56
C ARG A 19 3.20 -12.87 17.43
N PHE A 20 3.20 -11.77 18.20
CA PHE A 20 4.36 -10.90 18.34
C PHE A 20 5.27 -11.47 19.44
N LYS A 21 6.49 -11.90 19.10
CA LYS A 21 7.40 -12.56 20.05
C LYS A 21 8.49 -11.66 20.66
N HIS A 22 8.58 -10.38 20.32
CA HIS A 22 9.65 -9.51 20.84
C HIS A 22 9.26 -8.03 21.00
N LEU A 23 8.16 -7.73 21.70
CA LEU A 23 7.81 -6.37 22.09
C LEU A 23 7.56 -6.30 23.60
N LEU A 24 7.87 -5.14 24.20
CA LEU A 24 7.46 -4.77 25.58
C LEU A 24 5.93 -4.69 25.75
N LEU A 25 5.16 -4.98 24.70
CA LEU A 25 3.70 -4.98 24.65
C LEU A 25 3.22 -6.40 24.37
N SER A 26 2.27 -6.87 25.18
CA SER A 26 1.58 -8.14 24.92
C SER A 26 0.63 -8.03 23.72
N SER A 27 0.20 -9.17 23.17
CA SER A 27 -0.85 -9.18 22.14
C SER A 27 -2.12 -8.47 22.62
N ASP A 28 -2.45 -8.56 23.91
CA ASP A 28 -3.62 -7.90 24.49
C ASP A 28 -3.46 -6.37 24.52
N ASP A 29 -2.25 -5.87 24.78
CA ASP A 29 -1.98 -4.42 24.73
C ASP A 29 -2.13 -3.89 23.31
N VAL A 30 -1.68 -4.64 22.31
CA VAL A 30 -1.86 -4.30 20.89
C VAL A 30 -3.35 -4.29 20.53
N LEU A 31 -4.11 -5.31 20.92
CA LEU A 31 -5.55 -5.38 20.66
C LEU A 31 -6.30 -4.23 21.34
N LYS A 32 -6.01 -3.96 22.62
CA LYS A 32 -6.58 -2.81 23.35
C LYS A 32 -6.25 -1.49 22.68
N ALA A 33 -5.01 -1.30 22.24
CA ALA A 33 -4.62 -0.12 21.48
C ALA A 33 -5.50 0.00 20.24
N ILE A 34 -5.57 -1.04 19.40
CA ILE A 34 -6.39 -1.09 18.18
C ILE A 34 -7.86 -0.76 18.48
N ASP A 35 -8.43 -1.34 19.53
CA ASP A 35 -9.82 -1.13 19.94
C ASP A 35 -10.10 0.26 20.49
N SER A 36 -9.09 0.94 21.02
CA SER A 36 -9.21 2.33 21.49
C SER A 36 -9.24 3.38 20.37
N GLY A 37 -9.01 2.99 19.12
CA GLY A 37 -9.00 3.91 17.98
C GLY A 37 -10.38 4.54 17.72
N LYS A 38 -10.51 5.85 18.00
CA LYS A 38 -11.75 6.65 17.88
C LYS A 38 -11.59 7.93 17.06
N SER A 39 -10.48 8.06 16.34
CA SER A 39 -10.18 9.26 15.59
C SER A 39 -10.99 9.33 14.29
N GLU A 40 -11.56 10.50 14.01
CA GLU A 40 -12.18 10.80 12.71
C GLU A 40 -11.15 11.28 11.67
N GLY A 41 -9.90 11.51 12.10
CA GLY A 41 -8.89 12.19 11.30
C GLY A 41 -9.17 13.68 11.20
N GLY A 42 -8.71 14.31 10.13
CA GLY A 42 -8.94 15.72 9.88
C GLY A 42 -7.65 16.51 9.63
N PRO A 43 -7.78 17.84 9.49
CA PRO A 43 -6.68 18.72 9.18
C PRO A 43 -5.80 19.06 10.38
N ASN A 44 -6.23 18.77 11.61
CA ASN A 44 -5.61 19.31 12.81
C ASN A 44 -5.13 18.21 13.76
N GLY A 45 -3.90 18.36 14.27
CA GLY A 45 -3.32 17.48 15.28
C GLY A 45 -2.66 16.22 14.71
N ARG A 46 -2.42 15.24 15.60
CA ARG A 46 -1.70 13.99 15.29
C ARG A 46 -2.60 12.76 15.35
N HIS A 47 -2.64 12.01 14.25
CA HIS A 47 -3.46 10.81 14.11
C HIS A 47 -2.65 9.64 13.55
N TRP A 48 -2.74 8.47 14.18
CA TRP A 48 -2.29 7.22 13.57
C TRP A 48 -3.40 6.65 12.68
N ILE A 49 -3.04 6.23 11.48
CA ILE A 49 -3.92 5.58 10.52
C ILE A 49 -3.47 4.12 10.45
N LEU A 50 -4.33 3.19 10.84
CA LEU A 50 -4.04 1.76 10.83
C LEU A 50 -4.98 1.02 9.88
N ASP A 51 -4.39 0.32 8.92
CA ASP A 51 -5.01 -0.78 8.18
C ASP A 51 -4.42 -2.09 8.70
N PRO A 52 -5.10 -2.77 9.66
CA PRO A 52 -4.53 -3.94 10.30
C PRO A 52 -4.33 -5.08 9.30
N ILE A 53 -5.20 -5.18 8.28
CA ILE A 53 -5.16 -6.20 7.22
C ILE A 53 -5.75 -5.60 5.94
N GLY A 54 -4.88 -4.95 5.17
CA GLY A 54 -5.20 -4.55 3.81
C GLY A 54 -5.36 -5.78 2.94
N GLY A 55 -6.51 -5.92 2.30
CA GLY A 55 -6.81 -7.06 1.44
C GLY A 55 -7.30 -8.30 2.18
N THR A 56 -8.29 -8.16 3.06
CA THR A 56 -8.93 -9.24 3.84
C THR A 56 -9.26 -10.49 3.01
N ARG A 57 -9.79 -10.32 1.79
CA ARG A 57 -10.07 -11.45 0.89
C ARG A 57 -8.80 -12.19 0.47
N GLY A 58 -7.73 -11.45 0.20
CA GLY A 58 -6.42 -12.01 -0.08
C GLY A 58 -5.92 -12.78 1.14
N PHE A 59 -5.94 -12.16 2.32
CA PHE A 59 -5.57 -12.82 3.56
C PHE A 59 -6.32 -14.15 3.80
N ILE A 60 -7.65 -14.15 3.69
CA ILE A 60 -8.50 -15.36 3.87
C ILE A 60 -8.13 -16.46 2.87
N ARG A 61 -7.76 -16.10 1.64
CA ARG A 61 -7.33 -17.05 0.59
C ARG A 61 -5.85 -17.43 0.69
N GLY A 62 -5.13 -16.92 1.69
CA GLY A 62 -3.69 -17.07 1.78
C GLY A 62 -2.92 -16.30 0.70
N GLU A 63 -3.51 -15.36 -0.01
CA GLU A 63 -2.86 -14.49 -1.00
C GLU A 63 -2.14 -13.28 -0.36
N GLN A 64 -1.63 -12.37 -1.18
CA GLN A 64 -1.00 -11.12 -0.76
C GLN A 64 -1.93 -10.28 0.12
N TYR A 65 -1.39 -9.80 1.24
CA TYR A 65 -1.99 -8.83 2.15
C TYR A 65 -0.91 -7.90 2.71
N ALA A 66 -1.32 -6.79 3.29
CA ALA A 66 -0.43 -5.83 3.91
C ALA A 66 -0.99 -5.38 5.26
N ILE A 67 -0.11 -4.97 6.16
CA ILE A 67 -0.46 -4.29 7.41
C ILE A 67 0.14 -2.90 7.28
N GLY A 68 -0.69 -1.86 7.23
CA GLY A 68 -0.25 -0.49 7.00
C GLY A 68 -0.47 0.38 8.23
N LEU A 69 0.57 1.06 8.68
CA LEU A 69 0.50 2.07 9.74
C LEU A 69 1.10 3.37 9.21
N ALA A 70 0.37 4.48 9.35
CA ALA A 70 0.86 5.79 8.96
C ALA A 70 0.58 6.83 10.04
N LEU A 71 1.41 7.86 10.13
CA LEU A 71 1.23 9.00 10.99
C LEU A 71 0.78 10.21 10.17
N LEU A 72 -0.36 10.76 10.53
CA LEU A 72 -0.90 12.03 10.04
C LEU A 72 -0.57 13.13 11.05
N VAL A 73 0.02 14.24 10.59
CA VAL A 73 0.28 15.45 11.38
C VAL A 73 -0.23 16.65 10.60
N GLU A 74 -1.14 17.41 11.21
CA GLU A 74 -1.79 18.57 10.56
C GLU A 74 -2.31 18.24 9.16
N GLY A 75 -3.06 17.13 9.04
CA GLY A 75 -3.66 16.67 7.78
C GLY A 75 -2.68 16.08 6.75
N LYS A 76 -1.37 16.02 7.06
CA LYS A 76 -0.33 15.49 6.15
C LYS A 76 0.21 14.17 6.65
N VAL A 77 0.39 13.20 5.75
CA VAL A 77 1.04 11.93 6.10
C VAL A 77 2.54 12.18 6.18
N VAL A 78 3.16 11.91 7.34
CA VAL A 78 4.57 12.24 7.61
C VAL A 78 5.48 11.04 7.84
N LEU A 79 4.90 9.87 8.16
CA LEU A 79 5.63 8.63 8.41
C LEU A 79 4.75 7.43 8.07
N ALA A 80 5.34 6.34 7.61
CA ALA A 80 4.66 5.05 7.51
C ALA A 80 5.56 3.85 7.79
N VAL A 81 4.91 2.77 8.20
CA VAL A 81 5.43 1.41 8.27
C VAL A 81 4.43 0.49 7.58
N MET A 82 4.90 -0.38 6.70
CA MET A 82 4.06 -1.36 6.02
C MET A 82 4.70 -2.74 6.02
N ALA A 83 4.04 -3.71 6.65
CA ALA A 83 4.43 -5.11 6.54
C ALA A 83 3.72 -5.75 5.35
N CYS A 84 4.47 -6.46 4.52
CA CYS A 84 3.98 -7.28 3.42
C CYS A 84 4.47 -8.74 3.63
N PRO A 85 3.77 -9.55 4.46
CA PRO A 85 4.26 -10.86 4.88
C PRO A 85 4.46 -11.88 3.76
N LYS A 86 3.79 -11.69 2.61
CA LYS A 86 3.89 -12.59 1.45
C LYS A 86 4.58 -11.96 0.24
N LEU A 87 5.15 -10.77 0.38
CA LEU A 87 5.97 -10.15 -0.67
C LEU A 87 7.44 -10.52 -0.42
N PRO A 88 8.10 -11.29 -1.30
CA PRO A 88 9.49 -11.70 -1.11
C PRO A 88 10.44 -10.51 -1.20
N LEU A 89 11.60 -10.59 -0.53
CA LEU A 89 12.58 -9.49 -0.52
C LEU A 89 13.23 -9.29 -1.88
N ALA A 90 13.52 -10.38 -2.59
CA ALA A 90 13.98 -10.31 -3.97
C ALA A 90 12.94 -9.58 -4.85
N SER A 91 13.42 -8.63 -5.66
CA SER A 91 12.58 -7.93 -6.63
C SER A 91 12.00 -8.93 -7.62
N THR A 92 10.69 -8.95 -7.78
CA THR A 92 10.02 -9.83 -8.76
C THR A 92 10.28 -9.40 -10.21
N ALA A 93 10.97 -8.29 -10.44
CA ALA A 93 11.36 -7.82 -11.77
C ALA A 93 12.52 -8.64 -12.38
N VAL A 94 13.22 -9.47 -11.59
CA VAL A 94 14.38 -10.25 -12.04
C VAL A 94 14.19 -11.74 -11.78
N THR A 95 13.24 -12.40 -12.43
CA THR A 95 13.31 -13.87 -12.62
C THR A 95 12.53 -14.31 -13.86
N ASN A 96 13.05 -13.98 -15.05
CA ASN A 96 12.90 -14.86 -16.20
C ASN A 96 14.20 -15.67 -16.28
N ASN A 97 14.15 -16.91 -15.79
CA ASN A 97 15.23 -17.90 -15.75
C ASN A 97 16.32 -17.77 -14.66
N THR A 98 16.62 -18.98 -14.14
CA THR A 98 17.73 -19.45 -13.30
C THR A 98 17.67 -19.21 -11.78
N HIS A 99 17.79 -20.34 -11.07
CA HIS A 99 17.88 -20.57 -9.62
C HIS A 99 16.59 -20.50 -8.79
N LYS A 100 16.00 -21.68 -8.57
CA LYS A 100 15.15 -22.00 -7.42
C LYS A 100 16.00 -21.85 -6.15
N SER A 101 16.16 -20.63 -5.63
CA SER A 101 16.45 -20.47 -4.21
C SER A 101 15.26 -21.03 -3.42
N SER A 102 15.53 -21.66 -2.29
CA SER A 102 14.53 -22.17 -1.35
C SER A 102 13.38 -21.18 -1.17
N PRO A 103 12.11 -21.62 -0.98
CA PRO A 103 11.00 -20.70 -0.79
C PRO A 103 11.35 -19.74 0.36
N GLU A 104 11.66 -18.49 0.02
CA GLU A 104 12.08 -17.50 1.00
C GLU A 104 10.94 -17.38 2.00
N LYS A 105 11.20 -17.79 3.25
CA LYS A 105 10.25 -17.74 4.36
C LYS A 105 10.01 -16.31 4.86
N MET A 106 10.29 -15.32 4.01
CA MET A 106 10.50 -13.94 4.41
C MET A 106 9.59 -13.03 3.61
N GLY A 107 8.76 -12.27 4.32
CA GLY A 107 8.08 -11.12 3.78
C GLY A 107 8.98 -9.90 3.77
N CYS A 108 8.40 -8.74 3.51
CA CYS A 108 9.09 -7.45 3.59
C CYS A 108 8.46 -6.54 4.64
N LEU A 109 9.28 -5.71 5.26
CA LEU A 109 8.86 -4.56 6.06
C LEU A 109 9.38 -3.29 5.38
N PHE A 110 8.47 -2.40 5.02
CA PHE A 110 8.76 -1.09 4.45
C PHE A 110 8.57 -0.01 5.50
N PHE A 111 9.41 1.01 5.48
CA PHE A 111 9.23 2.19 6.31
C PHE A 111 9.82 3.43 5.64
N GLY A 112 9.27 4.60 5.96
CA GLY A 112 9.71 5.86 5.41
C GLY A 112 9.09 7.03 6.14
N SER A 113 9.74 8.18 6.04
CA SER A 113 9.29 9.45 6.60
C SER A 113 9.65 10.58 5.67
N VAL A 114 8.92 11.69 5.75
CA VAL A 114 9.11 12.85 4.87
C VAL A 114 10.58 13.29 4.84
N GLY A 115 11.16 13.34 3.64
CA GLY A 115 12.53 13.78 3.38
C GLY A 115 13.62 12.76 3.76
N SER A 116 13.25 11.54 4.16
CA SER A 116 14.20 10.50 4.56
C SER A 116 14.27 9.34 3.57
N GLY A 117 13.39 9.29 2.57
CA GLY A 117 13.33 8.17 1.65
C GLY A 117 12.55 6.97 2.20
N THR A 118 12.50 5.91 1.38
CA THR A 118 11.86 4.62 1.73
C THR A 118 12.89 3.52 1.85
N TYR A 119 12.75 2.73 2.90
CA TYR A 119 13.61 1.61 3.22
C TYR A 119 12.81 0.32 3.26
N VAL A 120 13.47 -0.79 2.93
CA VAL A 120 12.90 -2.14 2.99
C VAL A 120 13.87 -3.06 3.71
N GLN A 121 13.33 -3.90 4.59
CA GLN A 121 14.07 -4.98 5.24
C GLN A 121 13.27 -6.28 5.21
N SER A 122 13.95 -7.40 5.43
CA SER A 122 13.30 -8.70 5.54
C SER A 122 12.39 -8.79 6.77
N LEU A 123 11.25 -9.43 6.61
CA LEU A 123 10.32 -9.77 7.70
C LEU A 123 10.26 -11.29 7.84
N ASN A 124 10.69 -11.82 8.98
CA ASN A 124 10.58 -13.26 9.26
C ASN A 124 9.12 -13.62 9.51
N VAL A 125 8.54 -14.48 8.65
CA VAL A 125 7.15 -14.93 8.77
C VAL A 125 7.13 -16.45 8.90
N VAL A 126 6.32 -16.96 9.83
CA VAL A 126 6.27 -18.41 10.13
C VAL A 126 5.53 -19.20 9.02
N ASP A 127 4.92 -18.54 8.04
CA ASP A 127 4.17 -19.21 6.96
C ASP A 127 4.08 -18.33 5.69
N SER A 128 4.91 -18.62 4.68
CA SER A 128 4.95 -17.84 3.42
C SER A 128 5.06 -18.76 2.20
N SER A 129 4.00 -19.52 1.92
CA SER A 129 3.81 -20.02 0.56
C SER A 129 3.66 -18.83 -0.41
N PRO A 130 4.36 -18.80 -1.56
CA PRO A 130 4.20 -17.76 -2.57
C PRO A 130 2.83 -17.88 -3.24
N VAL A 131 2.09 -16.77 -3.34
CA VAL A 131 0.70 -16.81 -3.84
C VAL A 131 0.43 -15.75 -4.90
N LYS A 132 -0.20 -16.21 -6.00
CA LYS A 132 -0.69 -15.38 -7.10
C LYS A 132 -2.02 -14.73 -6.71
N SER A 133 -2.18 -13.46 -7.03
CA SER A 133 -3.37 -12.67 -6.72
C SER A 133 -4.20 -12.41 -7.98
N TYR A 134 -5.51 -12.14 -7.81
CA TYR A 134 -6.42 -11.80 -8.91
C TYR A 134 -7.10 -10.44 -8.68
N HIS A 135 -6.85 -9.47 -9.57
CA HIS A 135 -7.70 -8.29 -9.74
C HIS A 135 -8.23 -8.26 -11.18
N THR A 136 -9.51 -7.94 -11.34
CA THR A 136 -10.14 -7.79 -12.66
C THR A 136 -9.91 -6.37 -13.18
N PRO A 137 -9.17 -6.16 -14.27
CA PRO A 137 -9.02 -4.83 -14.87
C PRO A 137 -10.39 -4.29 -15.31
N VAL A 138 -10.61 -2.98 -15.15
CA VAL A 138 -11.74 -2.30 -15.78
C VAL A 138 -11.30 -1.76 -17.16
N PRO A 139 -12.22 -1.59 -18.14
CA PRO A 139 -11.84 -1.22 -19.51
C PRO A 139 -10.92 0.02 -19.62
N ILE A 140 -11.09 0.99 -18.73
CA ILE A 140 -10.25 2.20 -18.69
C ILE A 140 -8.76 1.91 -18.44
N HIS A 141 -8.41 0.83 -17.73
CA HIS A 141 -7.01 0.46 -17.50
C HIS A 141 -6.31 0.12 -18.82
N ASN A 142 -6.99 -0.60 -19.73
CA ASN A 142 -6.42 -0.95 -21.04
C ASN A 142 -6.23 0.29 -21.91
N THR A 143 -7.17 1.24 -21.86
CA THR A 143 -7.04 2.52 -22.58
C THR A 143 -5.85 3.33 -22.06
N ILE A 144 -5.67 3.43 -20.74
CA ILE A 144 -4.55 4.14 -20.13
C ILE A 144 -3.22 3.46 -20.48
N ALA A 145 -3.15 2.13 -20.36
CA ALA A 145 -1.95 1.37 -20.71
C ALA A 145 -1.52 1.59 -22.17
N LYS A 146 -2.49 1.56 -23.11
CA LYS A 146 -2.23 1.86 -24.53
C LYS A 146 -1.69 3.28 -24.74
N LYS A 147 -2.28 4.30 -24.10
CA LYS A 147 -1.80 5.69 -24.20
C LYS A 147 -0.39 5.87 -23.67
N LEU A 148 -0.09 5.25 -22.52
CA LEU A 148 1.25 5.26 -21.92
C LEU A 148 2.27 4.42 -22.71
N GLY A 149 1.81 3.59 -23.66
CA GLY A 149 2.69 2.70 -24.43
C GLY A 149 3.20 1.50 -23.64
N ILE A 150 2.49 1.12 -22.57
CA ILE A 150 2.79 -0.06 -21.77
C ILE A 150 2.43 -1.29 -22.59
N LYS A 151 3.40 -2.16 -22.86
CA LYS A 151 3.24 -3.37 -23.67
C LYS A 151 3.13 -4.62 -22.80
N GLU A 152 3.62 -4.51 -21.56
CA GLU A 152 3.66 -5.57 -20.57
C GLU A 152 2.26 -5.87 -20.03
N SER A 153 2.03 -7.15 -19.71
CA SER A 153 0.78 -7.56 -19.08
C SER A 153 0.69 -7.02 -17.64
N PRO A 154 -0.48 -6.55 -17.19
CA PRO A 154 -0.65 -6.08 -15.82
C PRO A 154 -0.30 -7.15 -14.78
N ILE A 155 0.54 -6.78 -13.81
CA ILE A 155 0.85 -7.63 -12.66
C ILE A 155 -0.35 -7.59 -11.70
N LYS A 156 -0.80 -8.77 -11.27
CA LYS A 156 -1.92 -8.90 -10.34
C LYS A 156 -1.41 -8.99 -8.90
N ILE A 157 -1.57 -7.88 -8.16
CA ILE A 157 -1.19 -7.77 -6.74
C ILE A 157 -2.37 -7.19 -5.94
N ASN A 158 -2.72 -7.82 -4.82
CA ASN A 158 -3.77 -7.35 -3.92
C ASN A 158 -3.25 -6.28 -2.96
N SER A 159 -4.16 -5.65 -2.21
CA SER A 159 -3.81 -4.81 -1.06
C SER A 159 -2.92 -3.60 -1.39
N GLN A 160 -2.41 -2.96 -0.35
CA GLN A 160 -1.37 -1.93 -0.38
C GLN A 160 -0.01 -2.48 -0.81
N THR A 161 0.15 -3.80 -0.95
CA THR A 161 1.34 -4.45 -1.53
C THR A 161 1.68 -3.89 -2.93
N LYS A 162 0.71 -3.31 -3.64
CA LYS A 162 0.95 -2.55 -4.89
C LYS A 162 1.85 -1.32 -4.68
N TYR A 163 1.60 -0.54 -3.62
CA TYR A 163 2.46 0.59 -3.26
C TYR A 163 3.85 0.12 -2.85
N ALA A 164 3.93 -0.96 -2.07
CA ALA A 164 5.21 -1.57 -1.69
C ALA A 164 6.05 -1.98 -2.92
N ALA A 165 5.44 -2.72 -3.85
CA ALA A 165 6.08 -3.12 -5.11
C ALA A 165 6.60 -1.90 -5.90
N LEU A 166 5.77 -0.85 -6.04
CA LEU A 166 6.17 0.39 -6.70
C LEU A 166 7.31 1.11 -5.99
N SER A 167 7.28 1.19 -4.65
CA SER A 167 8.28 1.92 -3.86
C SER A 167 9.69 1.32 -3.95
N ARG A 168 9.81 0.04 -4.35
CA ARG A 168 11.10 -0.61 -4.62
C ARG A 168 11.37 -0.88 -6.10
N GLY A 169 10.53 -0.36 -7.01
CA GLY A 169 10.75 -0.42 -8.45
C GLY A 169 10.31 -1.71 -9.17
N ASP A 170 9.50 -2.57 -8.53
CA ASP A 170 8.99 -3.82 -9.15
C ASP A 170 7.90 -3.58 -10.22
N GLY A 171 7.41 -2.34 -10.33
CA GLY A 171 6.43 -1.92 -11.31
C GLY A 171 6.55 -0.43 -11.60
N GLU A 172 5.90 0.03 -12.67
CA GLU A 172 6.03 1.42 -13.12
C GLU A 172 4.78 2.26 -12.80
N VAL A 173 3.59 1.63 -12.76
CA VAL A 173 2.31 2.30 -12.51
C VAL A 173 1.33 1.42 -11.72
N TYR A 174 0.56 2.03 -10.83
CA TYR A 174 -0.66 1.47 -10.25
C TYR A 174 -1.85 2.38 -10.54
N LEU A 175 -2.89 1.81 -11.13
CA LEU A 175 -4.14 2.49 -11.44
C LEU A 175 -5.27 1.89 -10.59
N ARG A 176 -6.03 2.77 -9.93
CA ARG A 176 -7.24 2.40 -9.21
C ARG A 176 -8.43 3.18 -9.75
N PHE A 177 -9.21 2.56 -10.61
CA PHE A 177 -10.47 3.13 -11.11
C PHE A 177 -11.64 2.22 -10.75
N THR A 178 -12.67 2.80 -10.15
CA THR A 178 -13.92 2.10 -9.84
C THR A 178 -15.00 2.47 -10.87
N ARG A 179 -15.94 1.55 -11.12
CA ARG A 179 -17.07 1.80 -12.02
C ARG A 179 -18.11 2.75 -11.42
N LYS A 180 -18.29 2.70 -10.10
CA LYS A 180 -19.17 3.58 -9.33
C LYS A 180 -18.31 4.38 -8.36
N PRO A 181 -18.50 5.71 -8.25
CA PRO A 181 -17.82 6.52 -7.24
C PRO A 181 -18.10 5.92 -5.87
N ARG A 182 -17.05 5.58 -5.14
CA ARG A 182 -17.14 5.14 -3.75
C ARG A 182 -16.05 5.86 -2.98
N PRO A 183 -16.34 6.37 -1.78
CA PRO A 183 -15.33 6.94 -0.91
C PRO A 183 -14.22 5.90 -0.69
N GLU A 184 -12.97 6.30 -0.93
CA GLU A 184 -11.82 5.47 -0.58
C GLU A 184 -11.34 5.87 0.79
N SER A 185 -11.25 4.89 1.68
CA SER A 185 -10.77 5.16 3.02
C SER A 185 -9.29 5.48 3.04
N ILE A 186 -8.89 6.46 3.87
CA ILE A 186 -7.50 6.91 3.95
C ILE A 186 -6.52 5.81 4.34
N TRP A 187 -6.96 4.84 5.16
CA TRP A 187 -6.12 3.74 5.63
C TRP A 187 -5.68 2.79 4.51
N ASN A 188 -6.42 2.71 3.39
CA ASN A 188 -6.02 1.93 2.22
C ASN A 188 -4.89 2.58 1.41
N HIS A 189 -4.52 3.82 1.73
CA HIS A 189 -3.68 4.67 0.89
C HIS A 189 -2.55 5.38 1.63
N ALA A 190 -2.76 5.80 2.88
CA ALA A 190 -1.83 6.67 3.60
C ALA A 190 -0.42 6.09 3.70
N ALA A 191 -0.29 4.85 4.17
CA ALA A 191 1.02 4.20 4.31
C ALA A 191 1.69 4.01 2.94
N GLY A 192 0.96 3.49 1.95
CA GLY A 192 1.50 3.32 0.61
C GLY A 192 1.88 4.63 -0.09
N SER A 193 1.11 5.70 0.13
CA SER A 193 1.29 6.98 -0.53
C SER A 193 2.62 7.62 -0.16
N ILE A 194 2.96 7.68 1.13
CA ILE A 194 4.23 8.25 1.57
C ILE A 194 5.41 7.37 1.16
N LEU A 195 5.29 6.03 1.23
CA LEU A 195 6.38 5.13 0.81
C LEU A 195 6.71 5.31 -0.68
N VAL A 196 5.71 5.43 -1.55
CA VAL A 196 5.98 5.70 -2.97
C VAL A 196 6.54 7.10 -3.18
N SER A 197 6.01 8.12 -2.49
CA SER A 197 6.48 9.50 -2.66
C SER A 197 7.93 9.67 -2.21
N GLU A 198 8.30 9.08 -1.07
CA GLU A 198 9.67 9.09 -0.56
C GLU A 198 10.63 8.22 -1.39
N ALA A 199 10.12 7.24 -2.14
CA ALA A 199 10.89 6.54 -3.16
C ALA A 199 11.06 7.34 -4.48
N GLY A 200 10.62 8.61 -4.51
CA GLY A 200 10.65 9.48 -5.68
C GLY A 200 9.49 9.27 -6.66
N GLY A 201 8.50 8.46 -6.31
CA GLY A 201 7.27 8.31 -7.10
C GLY A 201 6.28 9.46 -6.89
N LYS A 202 5.15 9.40 -7.60
CA LYS A 202 4.05 10.35 -7.47
C LYS A 202 2.74 9.61 -7.23
N VAL A 203 1.93 10.10 -6.29
CA VAL A 203 0.63 9.54 -5.91
C VAL A 203 -0.41 10.65 -6.02
N THR A 204 -1.36 10.50 -6.94
CA THR A 204 -2.36 11.53 -7.26
C THR A 204 -3.74 10.92 -7.48
N ASP A 205 -4.77 11.78 -7.53
CA ASP A 205 -6.01 11.44 -8.22
C ASP A 205 -5.80 11.37 -9.75
N ALA A 206 -6.86 11.07 -10.51
CA ALA A 206 -6.77 11.05 -11.98
C ALA A 206 -6.65 12.43 -12.64
N GLU A 207 -6.92 13.51 -11.91
CA GLU A 207 -6.74 14.90 -12.38
C GLU A 207 -5.30 15.39 -12.13
N GLY A 208 -4.48 14.60 -11.44
CA GLY A 208 -3.08 14.90 -11.13
C GLY A 208 -2.89 15.66 -9.82
N ASN A 209 -3.95 15.86 -9.05
CA ASN A 209 -3.90 16.50 -7.74
C ASN A 209 -3.35 15.53 -6.69
N PRO A 210 -2.54 15.99 -5.72
CA PRO A 210 -2.16 15.18 -4.57
C PRO A 210 -3.38 14.66 -3.80
N LEU A 211 -3.28 13.46 -3.23
CA LEU A 211 -4.34 12.94 -2.37
C LEU A 211 -4.42 13.75 -1.07
N ASP A 212 -5.62 14.22 -0.73
CA ASP A 212 -5.88 14.99 0.49
C ASP A 212 -6.34 14.07 1.63
N PHE A 213 -5.46 13.87 2.62
CA PHE A 213 -5.71 13.07 3.82
C PHE A 213 -6.33 13.88 4.98
N SER A 214 -6.55 15.19 4.78
CA SER A 214 -7.07 16.10 5.81
C SER A 214 -8.59 16.09 5.94
N LYS A 215 -9.32 15.41 5.04
CA LYS A 215 -10.79 15.45 4.94
C LYS A 215 -11.51 14.42 5.83
N GLY A 216 -10.80 13.84 6.79
CA GLY A 216 -11.32 12.83 7.70
C GLY A 216 -11.01 11.40 7.22
N LYS A 217 -11.94 10.46 7.45
CA LYS A 217 -11.72 9.01 7.21
C LYS A 217 -11.65 8.60 5.72
N TYR A 218 -12.04 9.47 4.81
CA TYR A 218 -12.12 9.18 3.38
C TYR A 218 -11.38 10.24 2.57
N LEU A 219 -10.81 9.81 1.45
CA LEU A 219 -10.21 10.70 0.45
C LEU A 219 -11.32 11.45 -0.29
N ASP A 220 -11.14 12.76 -0.42
CA ASP A 220 -11.98 13.63 -1.24
C ASP A 220 -11.38 13.73 -2.65
N TYR A 221 -11.83 12.86 -3.54
CA TYR A 221 -11.39 12.82 -4.93
C TYR A 221 -12.57 12.43 -5.83
N LYS A 222 -12.62 12.98 -7.04
CA LYS A 222 -13.73 12.71 -7.97
C LYS A 222 -13.64 11.33 -8.59
N ARG A 223 -12.45 10.97 -9.09
CA ARG A 223 -12.25 9.73 -9.84
C ARG A 223 -10.78 9.33 -9.90
N GLY A 224 -10.56 8.03 -9.75
CA GLY A 224 -9.27 7.38 -9.99
C GLY A 224 -8.18 7.74 -8.99
N ILE A 225 -7.28 6.79 -8.74
CA ILE A 225 -5.97 7.07 -8.12
C ILE A 225 -4.92 6.56 -9.09
N VAL A 226 -3.90 7.38 -9.33
CA VAL A 226 -2.76 7.09 -10.20
C VAL A 226 -1.50 7.18 -9.37
N VAL A 227 -0.72 6.12 -9.42
CA VAL A 227 0.56 6.02 -8.72
C VAL A 227 1.63 5.65 -9.72
N THR A 228 2.72 6.41 -9.75
CA THR A 228 3.81 6.24 -10.72
C THR A 228 5.17 6.28 -10.03
N THR A 229 6.14 5.59 -10.61
CA THR A 229 7.55 5.69 -10.17
C THR A 229 8.26 6.81 -10.91
N GLN A 230 9.38 7.29 -10.33
CA GLN A 230 10.27 8.26 -10.98
C GLN A 230 10.69 7.82 -12.39
N LYS A 231 10.92 6.51 -12.58
CA LYS A 231 11.33 5.93 -13.87
C LYS A 231 10.29 6.17 -14.97
N LEU A 232 9.01 5.96 -14.65
CA LEU A 232 7.93 6.19 -15.63
C LEU A 232 7.75 7.68 -15.91
N ILE A 233 7.87 8.52 -14.88
CA ILE A 233 7.81 9.97 -15.01
C ILE A 233 8.90 10.47 -15.97
N ALA A 234 10.14 10.03 -15.79
CA ALA A 234 11.26 10.37 -16.67
C ALA A 234 11.00 9.94 -18.13
N LYS A 235 10.59 8.69 -18.37
CA LYS A 235 10.24 8.19 -19.71
C LYS A 235 9.12 8.99 -20.39
N ALA A 236 8.11 9.41 -19.63
CA ALA A 236 7.00 10.20 -20.18
C ALA A 236 7.47 11.58 -20.63
N PHE A 237 8.32 12.24 -19.84
CA PHE A 237 8.94 13.51 -20.22
C PHE A 237 9.79 13.39 -21.49
N GLU A 238 10.66 12.38 -21.58
CA GLU A 238 11.50 12.12 -22.76
C GLU A 238 10.67 11.86 -24.03
N SER A 239 9.51 11.22 -23.88
CA SER A 239 8.62 10.88 -25.00
C SER A 239 7.55 11.95 -25.32
N GLY A 240 7.60 13.12 -24.67
CA GLY A 240 6.64 14.20 -24.86
C GLY A 240 5.21 13.86 -24.41
N LYS A 241 5.03 12.79 -23.62
CA LYS A 241 3.73 12.33 -23.15
C LYS A 241 3.41 12.92 -21.79
N ARG A 242 2.16 13.38 -21.60
CA ARG A 242 1.64 13.75 -20.28
C ARG A 242 1.00 12.54 -19.60
N ILE A 243 1.29 12.38 -18.30
CA ILE A 243 0.70 11.34 -17.44
C ILE A 243 -0.69 11.76 -16.90
N HIS A 244 -0.99 13.07 -16.95
CA HIS A 244 -2.24 13.69 -16.51
C HIS A 244 -2.82 14.55 -17.64
#